data_AF-A0A9X6WED9-F1
#
_entry.id   AF-A0A9X6WED9-F1
#
_cell.length_a   1.000
_cell.length_b   1.000
_cell.length_c   1.000
_cell.angle_alpha   90.00
_cell.angle_beta   90.00
_cell.angle_gamma   90.00
#
_symmetry.space_group_name_H-M   'P 1'
#
loop_
_entity.id
_entity.type
_entity.pdbx_description
1 polymer ?
#
loop_
_entity_poly.entity_id
_entity_poly.type
_entity_poly.pdbx_seq_one_letter_code
_entity_poly.pdbx_strand_id
1 'polypeptide(L)' 'MIEVTLTSKKTNRVIKASYTARQILNFMDEDELVLDMHQCDCQPVGETNVVECNCEAEWEDYKLTLGDE' A
#
# COMPACT_ATOMS: atom_id res chain seq x y z
N MET A 1 -18.47 6.39 0.42
CA MET A 1 -17.10 5.95 0.70
C MET A 1 -16.18 6.61 -0.31
N ILE A 2 -14.94 6.86 0.07
CA ILE A 2 -13.92 7.47 -0.77
C ILE A 2 -13.04 6.33 -1.27
N GLU A 3 -12.95 6.18 -2.59
CA GLU A 3 -12.00 5.26 -3.21
C GLU A 3 -10.59 5.83 -3.09
N VAL A 4 -9.65 4.99 -2.69
CA VAL A 4 -8.24 5.32 -2.62
C VAL A 4 -7.50 4.37 -3.55
N THR A 5 -6.77 4.93 -4.49
CA THR A 5 -5.97 4.19 -5.46
C THR A 5 -4.51 4.46 -5.18
N LEU A 6 -3.75 3.40 -4.94
CA LEU A 6 -2.32 3.44 -4.73
C LEU A 6 -1.64 2.68 -5.87
N THR A 7 -0.76 3.37 -6.58
CA THR A 7 -0.06 2.87 -7.77
C THR A 7 1.45 2.90 -7.54
N SER A 8 2.11 1.75 -7.61
CA SER A 8 3.57 1.66 -7.56
C SER A 8 4.13 2.17 -8.88
N LYS A 9 5.06 3.12 -8.84
CA LYS A 9 5.77 3.59 -10.04
C LYS A 9 6.91 2.66 -10.45
N LYS A 10 7.36 1.78 -9.56
CA LYS A 10 8.38 0.76 -9.86
C LYS A 10 7.81 -0.37 -10.71
N THR A 11 6.67 -0.95 -10.31
CA THR A 11 6.08 -2.12 -10.99
C THR A 11 4.78 -1.83 -11.73
N ASN A 12 4.22 -0.63 -11.61
CA ASN A 12 2.86 -0.30 -12.07
C ASN A 12 1.77 -1.15 -11.40
N ARG A 13 2.05 -1.78 -10.24
CA ARG A 13 1.04 -2.47 -9.43
C ARG A 13 0.04 -1.45 -8.90
N VAL A 14 -1.25 -1.71 -9.07
CA VAL A 14 -2.34 -0.86 -8.58
C VAL A 14 -3.14 -1.61 -7.54
N ILE A 15 -3.34 -0.98 -6.38
CA ILE A 15 -4.21 -1.45 -5.31
C ILE A 15 -5.26 -0.38 -5.03
N LYS A 16 -6.50 -0.83 -4.86
CA LYS A 16 -7.66 0.02 -4.61
C LYS A 16 -8.30 -0.40 -3.30
N ALA A 17 -8.60 0.58 -2.47
CA ALA A 17 -9.33 0.38 -1.22
C ALA A 17 -10.41 1.45 -1.08
N SER A 18 -11.42 1.16 -0.25
CA SER A 18 -12.51 2.08 0.01
C SER A 18 -12.56 2.41 1.49
N TYR A 19 -12.47 3.70 1.80
CA TYR A 19 -12.52 4.18 3.18
C TYR A 19 -13.70 5.11 3.40
N THR A 20 -14.16 5.19 4.65
CA THR A 20 -15.00 6.30 5.06
C THR A 20 -14.15 7.55 5.28
N ALA A 21 -14.74 8.74 5.16
CA ALA A 21 -14.04 9.99 5.47
C ALA A 21 -13.47 9.99 6.90
N ARG A 22 -14.17 9.36 7.86
CA ARG A 22 -13.71 9.23 9.24
C ARG A 22 -12.49 8.31 9.38
N GLN A 23 -12.41 7.23 8.58
CA GLN A 23 -11.23 6.37 8.56
C GLN A 23 -10.02 7.09 7.95
N ILE A 24 -10.21 7.84 6.86
CA ILE A 24 -9.13 8.62 6.26
C ILE A 24 -8.55 9.62 7.25
N LEU A 25 -9.42 10.31 8.01
CA LEU A 25 -9.01 11.25 9.06
C LEU A 25 -8.39 10.59 10.30
N ASN A 26 -8.50 9.26 10.45
CA ASN A 26 -7.87 8.54 11.55
C ASN A 26 -6.43 8.13 11.25
N PHE A 27 -6.02 8.07 9.98
CA PHE A 27 -4.61 7.90 9.63
C PHE A 27 -3.87 9.18 9.99
N MET A 28 -2.78 9.05 10.75
CA MET A 28 -2.00 10.22 11.17
C MET A 28 -1.25 10.84 9.99
N ASP A 29 -0.81 10.00 9.04
CA ASP A 29 -0.01 10.38 7.88
C ASP A 29 -0.28 9.48 6.66
N GLU A 30 0.22 9.88 5.49
CA GLU A 30 0.07 9.14 4.22
C GLU A 30 0.68 7.73 4.29
N ASP A 31 1.81 7.57 4.98
CA ASP A 31 2.48 6.28 5.17
C ASP A 31 1.59 5.26 5.88
N GLU A 32 0.78 5.66 6.87
CA GLU A 32 -0.14 4.73 7.54
C GLU A 32 -1.23 4.22 6.60
N LEU A 33 -1.74 5.09 5.73
CA LEU A 33 -2.73 4.72 4.73
C LEU A 33 -2.12 3.77 3.69
N VAL A 34 -0.89 4.04 3.24
CA VAL A 34 -0.15 3.20 2.30
C VAL A 34 0.13 1.82 2.90
N LEU A 35 0.56 1.76 4.17
CA LEU A 35 0.78 0.52 4.91
C LEU A 35 -0.51 -0.31 5.08
N ASP A 36 -1.63 0.34 5.41
CA ASP A 36 -2.94 -0.32 5.51
C ASP A 36 -3.36 -0.93 4.17
N MET A 37 -3.12 -0.21 3.06
CA MET A 37 -3.47 -0.66 1.72
C MET A 37 -2.61 -1.82 1.20
N HIS A 38 -1.31 -1.85 1.53
CA HIS A 38 -0.37 -2.71 0.82
C HIS A 38 0.05 -4.00 1.54
N GLN A 39 -0.53 -4.32 2.71
CA GLN A 39 -0.28 -5.53 3.53
C GLN A 39 0.92 -6.38 3.04
N CYS A 40 2.10 -6.19 3.65
CA CYS A 40 3.37 -6.75 3.22
C CYS A 40 3.31 -8.11 2.51
N ASP A 41 3.81 -8.16 1.28
CA ASP A 41 3.99 -9.40 0.52
C ASP A 41 5.26 -10.10 1.04
N CYS A 42 5.07 -10.94 2.05
CA CYS A 42 6.14 -11.72 2.66
C CYS A 42 6.25 -13.08 1.98
N GLN A 43 7.39 -13.36 1.35
CA GLN A 43 7.64 -14.65 0.72
C GLN A 43 8.86 -15.32 1.36
N PRO A 44 8.83 -16.65 1.59
CA PRO A 44 10.02 -17.37 1.99
C PRO A 44 11.02 -17.37 0.82
N VAL A 45 12.25 -16.97 1.09
CA VAL A 45 13.34 -16.91 0.12
C VAL A 45 14.50 -17.81 0.55
N GLY A 46 15.11 -18.47 -0.44
CA GLY A 46 16.27 -19.35 -0.27
C GLY A 46 15.95 -20.76 0.27
N GLU A 47 16.98 -21.61 0.32
CA GLU A 47 16.89 -23.00 0.82
C GLU A 47 16.56 -23.08 2.33
N THR A 48 16.83 -22.02 3.08
CA THR A 48 16.58 -21.92 4.53
C THR A 48 15.19 -21.38 4.87
N ASN A 49 14.37 -21.02 3.88
CA ASN A 49 13.02 -20.44 4.06
C ASN A 49 12.99 -19.22 4.99
N VAL A 50 13.96 -18.31 4.86
CA VAL A 50 13.89 -17.03 5.58
C VAL A 50 12.75 -16.23 4.97
N VAL A 51 11.80 -15.80 5.81
CA VAL A 51 10.69 -14.95 5.37
C VAL A 51 11.23 -13.54 5.19
N GLU A 52 11.41 -13.11 3.94
CA GLU A 52 11.68 -11.71 3.63
C GLU A 52 10.37 -11.03 3.23
N CYS A 53 10.09 -9.91 3.89
CA CYS A 53 8.94 -9.08 3.61
C CYS A 53 9.39 -7.90 2.77
N ASN A 54 8.97 -7.86 1.51
CA ASN A 54 9.19 -6.70 0.67
C ASN A 54 8.04 -5.70 0.88
N CYS A 55 8.02 -5.08 2.05
CA CYS A 55 7.00 -4.11 2.44
C CYS A 55 7.25 -2.77 1.75
N GLU A 56 8.48 -2.27 1.82
CA GLU A 56 8.77 -0.86 1.51
C GLU A 56 9.34 -0.68 0.10
N ALA A 57 10.06 -1.67 -0.45
CA ALA A 57 10.76 -1.42 -1.71
C ALA A 57 9.80 -1.30 -2.91
N GLU A 58 8.63 -1.93 -2.89
CA GLU A 58 7.61 -1.80 -3.94
C GLU A 58 6.90 -0.44 -3.90
N TRP A 59 6.77 0.14 -2.71
CA TRP A 59 6.04 1.38 -2.43
C TRP A 59 6.97 2.51 -1.96
N GLU A 60 8.26 2.42 -2.26
CA GLU A 60 9.21 3.53 -2.07
C GLU A 60 8.93 4.69 -3.03
N ASP A 61 8.40 4.39 -4.23
CA ASP A 61 7.99 5.40 -5.22
C ASP A 61 6.59 5.05 -5.73
N TYR A 62 5.60 5.82 -5.28
CA TYR A 62 4.18 5.58 -5.55
C TYR A 62 3.43 6.84 -5.96
N LYS A 63 2.19 6.63 -6.42
CA LYS A 63 1.16 7.66 -6.60
C LYS A 63 -0.07 7.24 -5.82
N LEU A 64 -0.49 8.08 -4.88
CA LEU A 64 -1.74 7.95 -4.14
C LEU A 64 -2.78 8.93 -4.70
N THR A 65 -3.99 8.43 -4.97
CA THR A 65 -5.13 9.25 -5.43
C THR A 65 -6.34 8.96 -4.52
N LEU A 66 -7.00 10.02 -4.04
CA LEU A 66 -8.24 9.95 -3.26
C LEU A 66 -9.42 10.47 -4.10
N GLY A 67 -10.44 9.64 -4.32
CA GLY A 67 -11.62 9.96 -5.12
C GLY A 67 -11.63 9.33 -6.51
N ASP A 68 -12.78 9.41 -7.18
CA ASP A 68 -12.94 9.12 -8.61
C ASP A 68 -12.42 10.34 -9.37
N GLU A 69 -11.39 10.19 -10.21
CA GLU A 69 -10.89 11.27 -11.08
C GLU A 69 -12.01 11.84 -11.96
#